data_AF-A0A497KSW7-F1
#
_entry.id   AF-A0A497KSW7-F1
#
_cell.length_a   1.000
_cell.length_b   1.000
_cell.length_c   1.000
_cell.angle_alpha   90.00
_cell.angle_beta   90.00
_cell.angle_gamma   90.00
#
_symmetry.space_group_name_H-M   'P 1'
#
loop_
_entity.id
_entity.type
_entity.pdbx_description
1 polymer ?
#
loop_
_entity_poly.entity_id
_entity_poly.type
_entity_poly.pdbx_seq_one_letter_code
_entity_poly.pdbx_strand_id
1 'polypeptide(L)'
;MKGKRYKIIKIQFEYWKPGTNIVDRIVKILKGKVKDGDVVVLSEKALSVALGYVADESLIKPTVLSKFFTFFWMRLVWGYLLGHLCKLKTSTIRWLRTYPINNGAAHKQLTLKVTGLAQTLKPFSEGGIDASNLPHN
;
A
#
# COMPACT_ATOMS: atom_id res chain seq x y z
N MET A 1 20.59 -25.49 -22.53
CA MET A 1 20.49 -24.03 -22.80
C MET A 1 21.09 -23.28 -21.60
N LYS A 2 22.23 -22.58 -21.76
CA LYS A 2 22.76 -21.72 -20.69
C LYS A 2 21.75 -20.59 -20.44
N GLY A 3 21.14 -20.56 -19.26
CA GLY A 3 20.13 -19.54 -18.92
C GLY A 3 20.69 -18.13 -19.07
N LYS A 4 19.96 -17.24 -19.74
CA LYS A 4 20.33 -15.82 -19.85
C LYS A 4 20.49 -15.26 -18.43
N ARG A 5 21.67 -14.71 -18.13
CA ARG A 5 21.99 -14.16 -16.81
C ARG A 5 21.66 -12.67 -16.80
N TYR A 6 20.62 -12.28 -16.08
CA TYR A 6 20.26 -10.87 -15.89
C TYR A 6 21.20 -10.19 -14.89
N LYS A 7 21.53 -8.92 -15.14
CA LYS A 7 22.25 -8.06 -14.18
C LYS A 7 21.26 -7.05 -13.62
N ILE A 8 21.14 -7.01 -12.30
CA ILE A 8 20.29 -6.04 -11.60
C ILE A 8 21.17 -4.85 -11.19
N ILE A 9 20.78 -3.65 -11.60
CA ILE A 9 21.43 -2.40 -11.18
C ILE A 9 20.46 -1.66 -10.26
N LYS A 10 20.83 -1.49 -9.00
CA LYS A 10 20.05 -0.67 -8.06
C LYS A 10 20.36 0.79 -8.30
N ILE A 11 19.31 1.58 -8.46
CA ILE A 11 19.44 3.01 -8.74
C ILE A 11 18.69 3.75 -7.65
N GLN A 12 19.41 4.62 -6.96
CA GLN A 12 18.85 5.43 -5.89
C GLN A 12 18.19 6.67 -6.48
N PHE A 13 16.98 6.95 -6.01
CA PHE A 13 16.22 8.15 -6.31
C PHE A 13 16.07 8.99 -5.03
N GLU A 14 15.85 10.28 -5.20
CA GLU A 14 15.31 11.14 -4.14
C GLU A 14 13.86 10.76 -3.82
N TYR A 15 13.34 11.22 -2.68
CA TYR A 15 11.91 11.09 -2.36
C TYR A 15 11.05 11.81 -3.41
N TRP A 16 10.07 11.10 -3.96
CA TRP A 16 9.11 11.69 -4.87
C TRP A 16 8.01 12.39 -4.07
N LYS A 17 7.56 13.53 -4.58
CA LYS A 17 6.45 14.31 -4.04
C LYS A 17 5.32 14.39 -5.08
N PRO A 18 4.08 14.69 -4.67
CA PRO A 18 3.00 14.99 -5.62
C PRO A 18 3.44 16.01 -6.69
N GLY A 19 3.17 15.71 -7.96
CA GLY A 19 3.57 16.55 -9.10
C GLY A 19 4.99 16.31 -9.60
N THR A 20 5.71 15.31 -9.08
CA THR A 20 7.05 14.97 -9.59
C THR A 20 6.99 14.49 -11.04
N ASN A 21 7.77 15.11 -11.94
CA ASN A 21 7.92 14.62 -13.31
C ASN A 21 8.76 13.32 -13.33
N ILE A 22 8.06 12.20 -13.44
CA ILE A 22 8.61 10.84 -13.38
C ILE A 22 9.56 10.57 -14.55
N VAL A 23 9.13 10.91 -15.77
CA VAL A 23 9.88 10.59 -17.01
C VAL A 23 11.21 11.32 -17.01
N ASP A 24 11.20 12.62 -16.77
CA ASP A 24 12.41 13.44 -16.79
C ASP A 24 13.43 12.98 -15.74
N ARG A 25 12.96 12.64 -14.53
CA ARG A 25 13.82 12.14 -13.46
C ARG A 25 14.44 10.79 -13.81
N ILE A 26 13.67 9.87 -14.37
CA ILE A 26 14.16 8.57 -14.80
C ILE A 26 15.19 8.75 -15.91
N VAL A 27 14.87 9.49 -16.97
CA VAL A 27 15.78 9.72 -18.10
C VAL A 27 17.09 10.34 -17.62
N LYS A 28 17.03 11.35 -16.75
CA LYS A 28 18.22 12.02 -16.21
C LYS A 28 19.13 11.07 -15.42
N ILE A 29 18.56 10.20 -14.60
CA ILE A 29 19.33 9.29 -13.73
C ILE A 29 19.85 8.06 -14.50
N LEU A 30 19.09 7.58 -15.47
CA LEU A 30 19.43 6.41 -16.29
C LEU A 30 20.39 6.73 -17.44
N LYS A 31 20.56 8.00 -17.79
CA LYS A 31 21.46 8.44 -18.87
C LYS A 31 22.87 7.83 -18.70
N GLY A 32 23.31 7.08 -19.71
CA GLY A 32 24.61 6.41 -19.72
C GLY A 32 24.71 5.13 -18.88
N LYS A 33 23.61 4.67 -18.26
CA LYS A 33 23.58 3.46 -17.39
C LYS A 33 22.76 2.31 -17.97
N VAL A 34 21.94 2.56 -19.00
CA VAL A 34 21.02 1.59 -19.61
C VAL A 34 21.25 1.50 -21.12
N LYS A 35 20.83 0.38 -21.71
CA LYS A 35 20.90 0.08 -23.14
C LYS A 35 19.51 -0.28 -23.67
N ASP A 36 19.37 -0.30 -24.99
CA ASP A 36 18.15 -0.77 -25.63
C ASP A 36 17.87 -2.24 -25.24
N GLY A 37 16.60 -2.53 -24.96
CA GLY A 37 16.14 -3.82 -24.43
C GLY A 37 16.27 -4.01 -22.91
N ASP A 38 16.84 -3.05 -22.17
CA ASP A 38 16.81 -3.07 -20.71
C ASP A 38 15.40 -2.78 -20.16
N VAL A 39 15.10 -3.35 -18.98
CA VAL A 39 13.80 -3.18 -18.31
C VAL A 39 13.97 -2.31 -17.06
N VAL A 40 13.16 -1.24 -16.98
CA VAL A 40 13.09 -0.38 -15.80
C VAL A 40 11.95 -0.84 -14.91
N VAL A 41 12.26 -1.18 -13.66
CA VAL A 41 11.26 -1.58 -12.65
C VAL A 41 11.09 -0.44 -11.66
N LEU A 42 9.86 0.03 -11.49
CA LEU A 42 9.49 1.11 -10.58
C LEU A 42 8.53 0.61 -9.50
N SER A 43 8.60 1.23 -8.33
CA SER A 43 7.60 0.99 -7.29
C SER A 43 6.29 1.68 -7.64
N GLU A 44 5.17 0.95 -7.58
CA GLU A 44 3.83 1.50 -7.72
C GLU A 44 3.58 2.64 -6.70
N LYS A 45 4.09 2.49 -5.47
CA LYS A 45 3.96 3.52 -4.43
C LYS A 45 4.60 4.85 -4.84
N ALA A 46 5.82 4.80 -5.37
CA ALA A 46 6.50 6.01 -5.84
C ALA A 46 5.69 6.67 -6.97
N LEU A 47 5.23 5.87 -7.92
CA LEU A 47 4.38 6.34 -9.02
C LEU A 47 3.09 6.99 -8.51
N SER A 48 2.37 6.34 -7.60
CA SER A 48 1.14 6.87 -6.99
C SER A 48 1.37 8.19 -6.26
N VAL A 49 2.48 8.32 -5.52
CA VAL A 49 2.84 9.60 -4.87
C VAL A 49 3.09 10.69 -5.91
N ALA A 50 3.87 10.41 -6.95
CA ALA A 50 4.15 11.40 -7.99
C ALA A 50 2.89 11.84 -8.77
N LEU A 51 1.97 10.90 -9.01
CA LEU A 51 0.66 11.17 -9.61
C LEU A 51 -0.31 11.91 -8.67
N GLY A 52 0.06 12.12 -7.41
CA GLY A 52 -0.78 12.82 -6.43
C GLY A 52 -1.86 11.94 -5.79
N TYR A 53 -1.78 10.62 -5.90
CA TYR A 53 -2.66 9.67 -5.21
C TYR A 53 -2.23 9.50 -3.74
N VAL A 54 -2.27 10.61 -3.01
CA VAL A 54 -2.01 10.67 -1.57
C VAL A 54 -3.24 11.25 -0.89
N ALA A 55 -3.69 10.60 0.18
CA ALA A 55 -4.83 11.05 0.98
C ALA A 55 -4.42 11.21 2.43
N ASP A 56 -4.89 12.27 3.08
CA ASP A 56 -4.75 12.45 4.52
C ASP A 56 -5.94 11.78 5.23
N GLU A 57 -5.68 10.61 5.84
CA GLU A 57 -6.69 9.86 6.57
C GLU A 57 -7.18 10.58 7.84
N SER A 58 -6.42 11.55 8.38
CA SER A 58 -6.84 12.30 9.57
C SER A 58 -8.05 13.20 9.30
N LEU A 59 -8.25 13.59 8.04
CA LEU A 59 -9.40 14.40 7.60
C LEU A 59 -10.65 13.55 7.33
N ILE A 60 -10.53 12.22 7.36
CA ILE A 60 -11.61 11.31 7.03
C ILE A 60 -12.43 11.02 8.28
N LYS A 61 -13.70 11.44 8.28
CA LYS A 61 -14.64 11.13 9.36
C LYS A 61 -15.20 9.71 9.18
N PRO A 62 -14.92 8.76 10.08
CA PRO A 62 -15.40 7.39 9.94
C PRO A 62 -16.89 7.27 10.24
N THR A 63 -17.62 6.52 9.40
CA THR A 63 -19.03 6.18 9.65
C THR A 63 -19.18 5.07 10.68
N VAL A 64 -20.40 4.86 11.16
CA VAL A 64 -20.76 3.72 12.03
C VAL A 64 -20.41 2.39 11.35
N LEU A 65 -20.64 2.29 10.03
CA LEU A 65 -20.31 1.10 9.26
C LEU A 65 -18.80 0.82 9.25
N SER A 66 -17.97 1.85 9.05
CA SER A 66 -16.51 1.68 9.10
C SER A 66 -16.04 1.28 10.49
N LYS A 67 -16.60 1.85 11.56
CA LYS A 67 -16.32 1.42 12.94
C LYS A 67 -16.73 -0.04 13.16
N PHE A 68 -17.85 -0.48 12.60
CA PHE A 68 -18.28 -1.87 12.64
C PHE A 68 -17.29 -2.79 11.90
N PHE A 69 -16.84 -2.44 10.70
CA PHE A 69 -15.79 -3.19 10.00
C PHE A 69 -14.50 -3.26 10.82
N THR A 70 -14.09 -2.17 11.44
CA THR A 70 -12.86 -2.15 12.24
C THR A 70 -12.98 -2.97 13.53
N PHE A 71 -14.11 -2.92 14.24
CA PHE A 71 -14.27 -3.66 15.48
C PHE A 71 -14.68 -5.12 15.22
N PHE A 72 -15.85 -5.33 14.62
CA PHE A 72 -16.41 -6.66 14.46
C PHE A 72 -15.63 -7.46 13.42
N TRP A 73 -15.46 -6.92 12.21
CA TRP A 73 -14.85 -7.69 11.12
C TRP A 73 -13.36 -7.92 11.33
N MET A 74 -12.59 -6.89 11.69
CA MET A 74 -11.14 -7.05 11.89
C MET A 74 -10.79 -7.75 13.21
N ARG A 75 -11.29 -7.27 14.36
CA ARG A 75 -10.86 -7.82 15.66
C ARG A 75 -11.50 -9.17 15.97
N LEU A 76 -12.77 -9.38 15.60
CA LEU A 76 -13.48 -10.61 15.92
C LEU A 76 -13.39 -11.63 14.78
N VAL A 77 -13.96 -11.32 13.61
CA VAL A 77 -14.04 -12.28 12.50
C VAL A 77 -12.66 -12.66 12.00
N TRP A 78 -11.82 -11.69 11.63
CA TRP A 78 -10.45 -11.95 11.21
C TRP A 78 -9.54 -12.38 12.37
N GLY A 79 -9.69 -11.79 13.55
CA GLY A 79 -8.84 -12.08 14.70
C GLY A 79 -9.06 -13.47 15.34
N TYR A 80 -10.23 -14.09 15.22
CA TYR A 80 -10.52 -15.36 15.89
C TYR A 80 -10.95 -16.48 14.96
N LEU A 81 -11.54 -16.18 13.79
CA LEU A 81 -12.03 -17.18 12.86
C LEU A 81 -11.18 -17.24 11.59
N LEU A 82 -11.29 -16.22 10.73
CA LEU A 82 -10.69 -16.25 9.39
C LEU A 82 -9.16 -16.27 9.45
N GLY A 83 -8.55 -15.61 10.43
CA GLY A 83 -7.09 -15.64 10.58
C GLY A 83 -6.54 -17.04 10.83
N HIS A 84 -7.26 -17.88 11.59
CA HIS A 84 -6.88 -19.27 11.82
C HIS A 84 -7.17 -20.14 10.60
N LEU A 85 -8.34 -19.97 9.95
CA LEU A 85 -8.70 -20.69 8.73
C LEU A 85 -7.72 -20.42 7.58
N CYS A 86 -7.27 -19.18 7.43
CA CYS A 86 -6.27 -18.77 6.44
C CYS A 86 -4.83 -19.04 6.88
N LYS A 87 -4.59 -19.70 8.03
CA LYS A 87 -3.26 -20.03 8.55
C LYS A 87 -2.34 -18.81 8.67
N LEU A 88 -2.88 -17.65 9.07
CA LEU A 88 -2.09 -16.45 9.29
C LEU A 88 -1.13 -16.65 10.48
N LYS A 89 0.00 -15.94 10.44
CA LYS A 89 0.99 -15.96 11.53
C LYS A 89 0.33 -15.52 12.85
N THR A 90 0.70 -16.17 13.95
CA THR A 90 0.16 -15.86 15.28
C THR A 90 0.35 -14.38 15.66
N SER A 91 1.48 -13.79 15.27
CA SER A 91 1.73 -12.36 15.45
C SER A 91 0.68 -11.51 14.71
N THR A 92 0.45 -11.80 13.43
CA THR A 92 -0.57 -11.12 12.60
C THR A 92 -1.97 -11.21 13.22
N ILE A 93 -2.33 -12.38 13.75
CA ILE A 93 -3.63 -12.57 14.41
C ILE A 93 -3.72 -11.73 15.69
N ARG A 94 -2.64 -11.63 16.47
CA ARG A 94 -2.57 -10.75 17.64
C ARG A 94 -2.77 -9.28 17.24
N TRP A 95 -2.14 -8.83 16.15
CA TRP A 95 -2.32 -7.48 15.60
C TRP A 95 -3.76 -7.21 15.15
N LEU A 96 -4.42 -8.19 14.51
CA LEU A 96 -5.82 -8.07 14.10
C LEU A 96 -6.75 -7.89 15.31
N ARG A 97 -6.51 -8.62 16.41
CA ARG A 97 -7.30 -8.49 17.66
C ARG A 97 -7.14 -7.13 18.32
N THR A 98 -5.98 -6.48 18.17
CA THR A 98 -5.69 -5.14 18.73
C THR A 98 -5.78 -4.01 17.70
N TYR A 99 -6.34 -4.27 16.52
CA TYR A 99 -6.38 -3.32 15.40
C TYR A 99 -6.99 -1.98 15.82
N PRO A 100 -6.36 -0.83 15.55
CA PRO A 100 -6.75 0.46 16.14
C PRO A 100 -8.12 0.93 15.63
N ILE A 101 -9.03 1.26 16.54
CA ILE A 101 -10.42 1.60 16.16
C ILE A 101 -10.48 2.91 15.38
N ASN A 102 -9.83 3.97 15.88
CA ASN A 102 -9.95 5.31 15.29
C ASN A 102 -9.30 5.37 13.91
N ASN A 103 -7.99 5.10 13.83
CA ASN A 103 -7.25 5.12 12.57
C ASN A 103 -7.75 4.03 11.62
N GLY A 104 -8.05 2.84 12.14
CA GLY A 104 -8.57 1.75 11.34
C GLY A 104 -9.94 2.04 10.75
N ALA A 105 -10.81 2.77 11.44
CA ALA A 105 -12.11 3.16 10.88
C ALA A 105 -11.97 4.24 9.81
N ALA A 106 -11.05 5.19 9.97
CA ALA A 106 -10.75 6.17 8.92
C ALA A 106 -10.22 5.47 7.66
N HIS A 107 -9.28 4.53 7.84
CA HIS A 107 -8.75 3.70 6.75
C HIS A 107 -9.84 2.87 6.06
N LYS A 108 -10.69 2.17 6.83
CA LYS A 108 -11.84 1.40 6.28
C LYS A 108 -12.86 2.28 5.57
N GLN A 109 -13.02 3.53 6.00
CA GLN A 109 -13.89 4.50 5.32
C GLN A 109 -13.30 4.95 3.98
N LEU A 110 -11.98 5.18 3.92
CA LEU A 110 -11.27 5.52 2.69
C LEU A 110 -11.35 4.38 1.68
N THR A 111 -11.01 3.16 2.11
CA THR A 111 -10.99 1.98 1.25
C THR A 111 -12.39 1.67 0.73
N LEU A 112 -13.44 1.81 1.56
CA LEU A 112 -14.82 1.65 1.11
C LEU A 112 -15.20 2.63 0.00
N LYS A 113 -14.72 3.87 0.09
CA LYS A 113 -15.01 4.92 -0.89
C LYS A 113 -14.26 4.72 -2.21
N VAL A 114 -13.01 4.26 -2.15
CA VAL A 114 -12.11 4.20 -3.33
C VAL A 114 -12.16 2.84 -4.02
N THR A 115 -12.17 1.75 -3.26
CA THR A 115 -11.94 0.38 -3.78
C THR A 115 -13.15 -0.53 -3.59
N GLY A 116 -14.14 -0.08 -2.81
CA GLY A 116 -15.41 -0.77 -2.59
C GLY A 116 -15.36 -1.84 -1.49
N LEU A 117 -16.51 -2.47 -1.26
CA LEU A 117 -16.74 -3.32 -0.09
C LEU A 117 -15.82 -4.55 -0.04
N ALA A 118 -15.67 -5.27 -1.16
CA ALA A 118 -14.89 -6.51 -1.20
C ALA A 118 -13.42 -6.30 -0.80
N GLN A 119 -12.83 -5.17 -1.21
CA GLN A 119 -11.45 -4.83 -0.86
C GLN A 119 -11.33 -4.34 0.59
N THR A 120 -12.32 -3.55 1.05
CA THR A 120 -12.40 -3.04 2.43
C THR A 120 -12.46 -4.16 3.47
N LEU A 121 -13.13 -5.28 3.15
CA LEU A 121 -13.25 -6.42 4.06
C LEU A 121 -11.95 -7.25 4.17
N LYS A 122 -10.93 -6.99 3.35
CA LYS A 122 -9.65 -7.69 3.49
C LYS A 122 -8.91 -7.21 4.75
N PRO A 123 -8.11 -8.08 5.38
CA PRO A 123 -7.32 -7.72 6.54
C PRO A 123 -6.03 -6.98 6.16
N PHE A 124 -5.60 -7.11 4.90
CA PHE A 124 -4.41 -6.50 4.31
C PHE A 124 -4.70 -6.09 2.87
N SER A 125 -3.77 -5.33 2.26
CA SER A 125 -3.81 -4.81 0.89
C SER A 125 -4.88 -3.75 0.66
N GLU A 126 -6.14 -4.00 1.06
CA GLU A 126 -7.26 -3.05 1.02
C GLU A 126 -7.43 -2.30 -0.33
N GLY A 127 -7.07 -2.97 -1.43
CA GLY A 127 -7.08 -2.42 -2.78
C GLY A 127 -5.84 -1.60 -3.16
N GLY A 128 -4.70 -1.87 -2.53
CA GLY A 128 -3.41 -1.22 -2.81
C GLY A 128 -3.17 0.06 -2.00
N ILE A 129 -4.13 0.47 -1.17
CA ILE A 129 -3.98 1.64 -0.29
C ILE A 129 -3.05 1.27 0.86
N ASP A 130 -1.98 2.03 1.00
CA ASP A 130 -0.93 1.76 1.98
C ASP A 130 -0.46 3.06 2.63
N ALA A 131 -0.40 3.04 3.97
CA ALA A 131 0.00 4.15 4.81
C ALA A 131 1.52 4.21 5.07
N SER A 132 2.30 3.24 4.58
CA SER A 132 3.76 3.20 4.78
C SER A 132 4.55 3.97 3.71
N ASN A 133 5.78 4.38 4.02
CA ASN A 133 6.75 4.97 3.07
C ASN A 133 6.22 6.18 2.29
N LEU A 134 5.37 6.99 2.92
CA LEU A 134 4.92 8.27 2.38
C LEU A 134 5.94 9.37 2.72
N PRO A 135 6.13 10.37 1.84
CA PRO A 135 6.97 11.52 2.17
C PRO A 135 6.37 12.26 3.37
N HIS A 136 7.16 12.43 4.44
CA HIS A 136 6.79 13.29 5.56
C HIS A 136 6.91 14.75 5.14
N ASN A 137 5.98 15.58 5.62
CA ASN A 137 6.12 17.03 5.59
C ASN A 137 7.09 17.49 6.68
#